data_AF-A0A376TCQ6-F1
#
_entry.id   AF-A0A376TCQ6-F1
#
_cell.length_a   1.000
_cell.length_b   1.000
_cell.length_c   1.000
_cell.angle_alpha   90.00
_cell.angle_beta   90.00
_cell.angle_gamma   90.00
#
_symmetry.space_group_name_H-M   'P 1'
#
loop_
_entity.id
_entity.type
_entity.pdbx_description
1 polymer ?
#
loop_
_entity_poly.entity_id
_entity_poly.type
_entity_poly.pdbx_seq_one_letter_code
_entity_poly.pdbx_strand_id
1 'polypeptide(L)'
;MIFVGILGAVFGHTLLNAMRIRTKAARGLAMGTASHALGTARCAELDYQEGAFSSLALVLCGIITSLIAPFLFPIILAVMG
;
A
#
# COMPACT_ATOMS: atom_id res chain seq x y z
N MET A 1 -6.32 -6.20 8.98
CA MET A 1 -4.98 -5.68 8.61
C MET A 1 -3.86 -6.70 8.83
N ILE A 2 -3.66 -7.24 10.04
CA ILE A 2 -2.52 -8.12 10.34
C ILE A 2 -2.48 -9.38 9.46
N PHE A 3 -3.58 -10.15 9.38
CA PHE A 3 -3.62 -11.40 8.62
C PHE A 3 -3.37 -11.18 7.11
N VAL A 4 -4.05 -10.20 6.52
CA VAL A 4 -3.87 -9.79 5.11
C VAL A 4 -2.47 -9.24 4.86
N GLY A 5 -1.91 -8.47 5.81
CA GLY A 5 -0.56 -7.93 5.71
C GLY A 5 0.52 -9.02 5.75
N ILE A 6 0.35 -10.05 6.59
CA ILE A 6 1.24 -11.22 6.63
C ILE A 6 1.13 -12.02 5.32
N LEU A 7 -0.10 -12.32 4.88
CA LEU A 7 -0.34 -13.00 3.60
C LEU A 7 0.27 -12.24 2.43
N GLY A 8 0.07 -10.93 2.37
CA GLY A 8 0.63 -10.08 1.33
C GLY A 8 2.15 -10.02 1.39
N ALA A 9 2.77 -9.92 2.57
CA ALA A 9 4.23 -9.97 2.71
C ALA A 9 4.83 -11.31 2.25
N VAL A 10 4.17 -12.44 2.54
CA VAL A 10 4.66 -13.78 2.20
C VAL A 10 4.39 -14.13 0.73
N PHE A 11 3.17 -13.91 0.25
CA PHE A 11 2.72 -14.34 -1.08
C PHE A 11 2.80 -13.25 -2.15
N GLY A 12 2.89 -11.97 -1.77
CA GLY A 12 2.81 -10.85 -2.70
C GLY A 12 3.97 -10.80 -3.70
N HIS A 13 5.22 -11.08 -3.28
CA HIS A 13 6.35 -11.16 -4.22
C HIS A 13 6.19 -12.32 -5.21
N THR A 14 5.67 -13.45 -4.75
CA THR A 14 5.39 -14.64 -5.58
C THR A 14 4.31 -14.33 -6.61
N LEU A 15 3.25 -13.65 -6.21
CA LEU A 15 2.16 -13.22 -7.10
C LEU A 15 2.64 -12.19 -8.13
N LEU A 16 3.40 -11.18 -7.70
CA LEU A 16 4.02 -10.19 -8.60
C LEU A 16 4.95 -10.84 -9.62
N ASN A 17 5.67 -11.89 -9.21
CA ASN A 17 6.53 -12.66 -10.11
C ASN A 17 5.72 -13.49 -11.11
N ALA A 18 4.61 -14.10 -10.68
CA ALA A 18 3.67 -14.79 -11.55
C ALA A 18 3.05 -13.85 -12.60
N MET A 19 2.73 -12.61 -12.20
CA MET A 19 2.27 -11.54 -13.10
C MET A 19 3.39 -10.91 -13.95
N ARG A 20 4.62 -11.42 -13.86
CA ARG A 20 5.82 -10.94 -14.59
C ARG A 20 6.15 -9.45 -14.35
N ILE A 21 5.77 -8.89 -13.22
CA ILE A 21 6.10 -7.50 -12.86
C ILE A 21 7.54 -7.48 -12.32
N ARG A 22 8.45 -6.91 -13.10
CA ARG A 22 9.89 -6.81 -12.75
C ARG A 22 10.30 -5.43 -12.23
N THR A 23 9.47 -4.41 -12.42
CA THR A 23 9.79 -3.03 -12.03
C THR A 23 9.70 -2.86 -10.52
N LYS A 24 10.80 -2.49 -9.87
CA LYS A 24 10.88 -2.31 -8.40
C LYS A 24 9.88 -1.26 -7.88
N ALA A 25 9.69 -0.17 -8.62
CA ALA A 25 8.71 0.86 -8.25
C ALA A 25 7.27 0.31 -8.21
N ALA A 26 6.87 -0.43 -9.25
CA ALA A 26 5.53 -1.02 -9.31
C ALA A 26 5.33 -2.08 -8.21
N ARG A 27 6.34 -2.90 -7.94
CA ARG A 27 6.31 -3.92 -6.89
C ARG A 27 6.19 -3.31 -5.50
N GLY A 28 7.01 -2.29 -5.21
CA GLY A 28 6.95 -1.55 -3.95
C GLY A 28 5.60 -0.87 -3.74
N LEU A 29 5.09 -0.13 -4.74
CA LEU A 29 3.79 0.53 -4.66
C LEU A 29 2.64 -0.48 -4.42
N ALA A 30 2.65 -1.60 -5.15
CA ALA A 30 1.64 -2.64 -5.01
C ALA A 30 1.69 -3.32 -3.64
N MET A 31 2.89 -3.63 -3.13
CA MET A 31 3.04 -4.24 -1.81
C MET A 31 2.62 -3.33 -0.67
N GLY A 32 3.04 -2.06 -0.72
CA GLY A 32 2.70 -1.08 0.32
C GLY A 32 1.21 -0.77 0.39
N THR A 33 0.53 -0.76 -0.76
CA THR A 33 -0.93 -0.57 -0.81
C THR A 33 -1.72 -1.82 -0.43
N ALA A 34 -1.28 -3.01 -0.85
CA ALA A 34 -2.02 -4.26 -0.57
C ALA A 34 -1.80 -4.80 0.85
N SER A 35 -0.61 -4.60 1.42
CA SER A 35 -0.17 -5.28 2.66
C SER A 35 0.16 -4.32 3.81
N HIS A 36 -0.04 -3.01 3.59
CA HIS A 36 0.28 -1.95 4.53
C HIS A 36 1.75 -2.00 5.02
N ALA A 37 2.02 -1.53 6.25
CA ALA A 37 3.35 -1.44 6.84
C ALA A 37 4.10 -2.77 6.89
N LEU A 38 3.39 -3.90 7.04
CA LEU A 38 3.99 -5.25 7.03
C LEU A 38 4.61 -5.59 5.66
N GLY A 39 3.92 -5.26 4.56
CA GLY A 39 4.49 -5.41 3.22
C GLY A 39 5.66 -4.46 2.96
N THR A 40 5.56 -3.23 3.44
CA THR A 40 6.67 -2.26 3.35
C THR A 40 7.92 -2.74 4.05
N ALA A 41 7.79 -3.32 5.26
CA ALA A 41 8.91 -3.93 5.97
C ALA A 41 9.53 -5.06 5.14
N ARG A 42 8.70 -5.92 4.54
CA ARG A 42 9.20 -7.03 3.72
C ARG A 42 9.89 -6.56 2.44
N CYS A 43 9.37 -5.53 1.77
CA CYS A 43 10.03 -4.93 0.62
C CYS A 43 11.37 -4.30 1.00
N ALA A 44 11.46 -3.64 2.16
CA ALA A 44 12.71 -3.07 2.67
C ALA A 44 13.77 -4.14 3.00
N GLU A 45 13.35 -5.32 3.48
CA GLU A 45 14.25 -6.47 3.67
C GLU A 45 14.77 -7.06 2.36
N LEU A 46 13.95 -7.04 1.30
CA LEU A 46 14.30 -7.62 -0.01
C LEU A 46 15.14 -6.67 -0.86
N ASP A 47 14.73 -5.40 -0.95
CA ASP A 47 15.43 -4.39 -1.73
C ASP A 47 15.10 -2.97 -1.25
N TYR A 48 16.13 -2.16 -1.07
CA TYR A 48 15.98 -0.78 -0.59
C TYR A 48 15.07 0.07 -1.51
N GLN A 49 15.13 -0.10 -2.83
CA GLN A 49 14.28 0.68 -3.73
C GLN A 49 12.80 0.27 -3.60
N GLU A 50 12.50 -1.03 -3.51
CA GLU A 50 11.13 -1.50 -3.32
C GLU A 50 10.55 -1.01 -1.99
N GLY A 51 11.33 -1.04 -0.91
CA GLY A 51 10.95 -0.49 0.39
C GLY A 51 10.68 1.02 0.35
N ALA A 52 11.49 1.79 -0.37
CA ALA A 52 11.29 3.22 -0.55
C ALA A 52 9.98 3.53 -1.29
N PHE A 53 9.71 2.86 -2.41
CA PHE A 53 8.46 3.04 -3.16
C PHE A 53 7.22 2.55 -2.39
N SER A 54 7.36 1.48 -1.59
CA SER A 54 6.29 1.01 -0.71
C SER A 54 5.95 2.01 0.39
N SER A 55 6.96 2.66 0.96
CA SER A 55 6.77 3.72 1.96
C SER A 55 6.11 4.95 1.34
N LEU A 56 6.52 5.34 0.12
CA LEU A 56 5.87 6.41 -0.65
C LEU A 56 4.38 6.11 -0.90
N ALA A 57 4.02 4.85 -1.16
CA ALA A 57 2.63 4.44 -1.35
C ALA A 57 1.76 4.76 -0.13
N LEU A 58 2.26 4.48 1.08
CA LEU A 58 1.55 4.75 2.33
C LEU A 58 1.41 6.25 2.60
N VAL A 59 2.47 7.02 2.36
CA VAL A 59 2.44 8.49 2.50
C VAL A 59 1.45 9.10 1.52
N LEU A 60 1.49 8.69 0.25
CA LEU A 60 0.54 9.14 -0.76
C LEU A 60 -0.91 8.80 -0.38
N CYS A 61 -1.15 7.58 0.10
CA CYS A 61 -2.47 7.17 0.58
C CYS A 61 -2.97 8.09 1.71
N GLY A 62 -2.11 8.41 2.68
CA GLY A 62 -2.45 9.33 3.78
C GLY A 62 -2.72 10.76 3.31
N ILE A 63 -1.91 11.28 2.38
CA ILE A 63 -2.09 12.62 1.80
C ILE A 63 -3.42 12.68 1.05
N ILE A 64 -3.67 11.74 0.13
CA ILE A 64 -4.90 11.68 -0.66
C ILE A 64 -6.12 11.59 0.27
N THR A 65 -6.07 10.73 1.28
CA THR A 65 -7.14 10.58 2.27
C THR A 65 -7.37 11.89 3.03
N SER A 66 -6.30 12.57 3.46
CA SER A 66 -6.39 13.83 4.20
C SER A 66 -6.98 14.97 3.35
N LEU A 67 -6.64 15.03 2.06
CA LEU A 67 -7.21 16.00 1.12
C LEU A 67 -8.69 15.72 0.83
N ILE A 68 -9.10 14.45 0.76
CA ILE A 68 -10.48 14.05 0.47
C ILE A 68 -11.38 14.19 1.71
N ALA A 69 -10.86 13.94 2.90
CA ALA A 69 -11.60 13.97 4.17
C ALA A 69 -12.52 15.20 4.35
N PRO A 70 -12.08 16.46 4.16
CA PRO A 70 -12.94 17.62 4.35
C PRO A 70 -14.10 17.72 3.34
N PHE A 71 -13.97 17.12 2.15
CA PHE A 71 -15.06 17.08 1.17
C PHE A 71 -16.02 15.92 1.44
N LEU A 72 -15.50 14.79 1.92
CA LEU A 72 -16.30 13.60 2.20
C LEU A 72 -17.14 13.75 3.47
N PHE A 73 -16.59 14.40 4.50
CA PHE A 73 -17.24 14.60 5.79
C PHE A 73 -18.62 15.30 5.72
N PRO A 74 -18.79 16.44 5.03
CA PRO A 74 -20.09 17.09 4.90
C PRO A 74 -21.09 16.27 4.08
N ILE A 75 -20.64 15.54 3.06
CA ILE A 75 -21.50 14.66 2.26
C ILE A 75 -22.04 13.51 3.11
N ILE A 76 -21.19 12.89 3.92
CA ILE A 76 -21.60 11.80 4.83
C ILE A 76 -22.62 12.32 5.85
N LEU A 77 -22.39 13.50 6.44
CA LEU A 77 -23.33 14.13 7.37
C LEU A 77 -24.67 14.46 6.72
N ALA A 78 -24.70 14.91 5.47
CA ALA A 78 -25.94 15.23 4.75
C ALA A 78 -26.75 13.99 4.31
N VAL A 79 -26.13 12.80 4.23
CA VAL A 79 -26.79 11.54 3.85
C VAL A 79 -27.25 10.74 5.07
N MET A 80 -26.50 10.81 6.18
CA MET A 80 -26.78 10.05 7.41
C MET A 80 -27.50 10.86 8.51
N GLY A 81 -27.56 12.18 8.39
CA GLY A 81 -28.30 13.08 9.29
C GLY A 81 -29.61 13.55 8.65
#